data_AF-A0A925WMI4-F1
#
_entry.id   AF-A0A925WMI4-F1
#
_cell.length_a   1.000
_cell.length_b   1.000
_cell.length_c   1.000
_cell.angle_alpha   90.00
_cell.angle_beta   90.00
_cell.angle_gamma   90.00
#
_symmetry.space_group_name_H-M   'P 1'
#
loop_
_entity.id
_entity.type
_entity.pdbx_description
1 polymer ?
#
loop_
_entity_poly.entity_id
_entity_poly.type
_entity_poly.pdbx_seq_one_letter_code
_entity_poly.pdbx_strand_id
1 'polypeptide(L)'
;PFQFINIGQHEKSIVLTKMVQRDAHNPFNTWQRESIAANNSVAFPTRTLAIVAVDDDAVVRRWLLHKAWLANVSYSAFDSASTELVQEIVQITYDNVEIEWASA
;
A
#
# COMPACT_ATOMS: atom_id res chain seq x y z
N PRO A 1 29.52 -19.61 22.49
CA PRO A 1 28.63 -18.44 22.75
C PRO A 1 27.85 -18.08 21.47
N PHE A 2 26.58 -18.46 21.42
CA PHE A 2 25.72 -18.12 20.27
C PHE A 2 25.17 -16.71 20.47
N GLN A 3 25.43 -15.84 19.50
CA GLN A 3 24.90 -14.49 19.44
C GLN A 3 23.57 -14.57 18.69
N PHE A 4 22.45 -14.38 19.40
CA PHE A 4 21.14 -14.23 18.78
C PHE A 4 21.12 -12.87 18.07
N ILE A 5 21.25 -12.86 16.75
CA ILE A 5 20.89 -11.69 15.96
C ILE A 5 19.36 -11.69 15.93
N ASN A 6 18.76 -10.80 16.71
CA ASN A 6 17.34 -10.51 16.60
C ASN A 6 17.15 -9.72 15.30
N ILE A 7 16.94 -10.43 14.19
CA ILE A 7 16.55 -9.82 12.93
C ILE A 7 15.11 -9.37 13.13
N GLY A 8 14.90 -8.06 13.09
CA GLY A 8 13.66 -7.41 13.52
C GLY A 8 12.40 -8.07 12.97
N GLN A 9 11.33 -7.96 13.77
CA GLN A 9 9.94 -8.23 13.39
C GLN A 9 9.75 -7.87 11.90
N HIS A 10 9.40 -8.84 11.05
CA HIS A 10 9.04 -8.54 9.66
C HIS A 10 7.99 -7.43 9.68
N GLU A 11 8.35 -6.22 9.25
CA GLU A 11 7.39 -5.14 9.09
C GLU A 11 6.29 -5.65 8.18
N LYS A 12 5.07 -5.72 8.70
CA LYS A 12 3.91 -6.23 7.98
C LYS A 12 3.61 -5.24 6.85
N SER A 13 4.01 -5.60 5.64
CA SER A 13 3.90 -4.73 4.48
C SER A 13 3.40 -5.49 3.27
N ILE A 14 2.73 -4.75 2.39
CA ILE A 14 2.32 -5.20 1.07
C ILE A 14 2.83 -4.24 0.01
N VAL A 15 2.90 -4.72 -1.23
CA VAL A 15 3.21 -3.89 -2.39
C VAL A 15 1.96 -3.79 -3.25
N LEU A 16 1.52 -2.56 -3.49
CA LEU A 16 0.48 -2.22 -4.45
C LEU A 16 1.14 -1.70 -5.72
N THR A 17 0.94 -2.38 -6.84
CA THR A 17 1.31 -1.87 -8.16
C THR A 17 0.03 -1.48 -8.90
N LYS A 18 -0.03 -0.23 -9.36
CA LYS A 18 -1.17 0.31 -10.10
C LYS A 18 -0.71 1.26 -11.19
N MET A 19 -1.59 1.61 -12.11
CA MET A 19 -1.32 2.68 -13.08
C MET A 19 -1.34 4.04 -12.37
N VAL A 20 -0.47 4.96 -12.80
CA VAL A 20 -0.52 6.35 -12.35
C VAL A 20 -1.88 6.96 -12.70
N GLN A 21 -2.53 7.59 -11.73
CA GLN A 21 -3.79 8.29 -11.92
C GLN A 21 -3.57 9.80 -11.84
N ARG A 22 -4.06 10.54 -12.83
CA ARG A 22 -3.86 12.00 -12.93
C ARG A 22 -4.77 12.83 -12.01
N ASP A 23 -5.85 12.24 -11.51
CA ASP A 23 -6.79 12.97 -10.67
C ASP A 23 -6.20 13.23 -9.28
N ALA A 24 -5.88 14.49 -9.01
CA ALA A 24 -5.32 14.92 -7.72
C ALA A 24 -6.30 14.85 -6.54
N HIS A 25 -7.61 14.70 -6.80
CA HIS A 25 -8.66 14.61 -5.78
C HIS A 25 -9.02 13.16 -5.44
N ASN A 26 -8.44 12.17 -6.13
CA ASN A 26 -8.58 10.78 -5.74
C ASN A 26 -8.10 10.60 -4.27
N PRO A 27 -8.85 9.87 -3.41
CA PRO A 27 -8.46 9.61 -2.03
C PRO A 27 -7.05 9.07 -1.86
N PHE A 28 -6.59 8.20 -2.77
CA PHE A 28 -5.24 7.62 -2.75
C PHE A 28 -4.17 8.68 -3.04
N ASN A 29 -4.34 9.48 -4.09
CA ASN A 29 -3.41 10.55 -4.44
C ASN A 29 -3.36 11.65 -3.34
N THR A 30 -4.49 11.89 -2.67
CA THR A 30 -4.55 12.78 -1.51
C THR A 30 -3.73 12.21 -0.35
N TRP A 31 -3.91 10.92 -0.03
CA TRP A 31 -3.15 10.25 1.01
C TRP A 31 -1.65 10.24 0.71
N GLN A 32 -1.25 10.01 -0.53
CA GLN A 32 0.14 10.10 -0.97
C GLN A 32 0.75 11.48 -0.76
N ARG A 33 0.04 12.55 -1.12
CA ARG A 33 0.48 13.92 -0.87
C ARG A 33 0.63 14.21 0.63
N GLU A 34 -0.32 13.74 1.45
CA GLU A 34 -0.21 13.84 2.91
C GLU A 34 1.02 13.08 3.43
N SER A 35 1.28 11.87 2.94
CA SER A 35 2.44 11.07 3.33
C SER A 35 3.76 11.75 2.96
N ILE A 36 3.85 12.34 1.77
CA ILE A 36 5.04 13.11 1.34
C ILE A 36 5.22 14.36 2.21
N ALA A 37 4.13 15.08 2.51
CA ALA A 37 4.18 16.24 3.40
C ALA A 37 4.62 15.86 4.83
N ALA A 38 4.28 14.64 5.27
CA ALA A 38 4.63 14.09 6.57
C ALA A 38 6.02 13.42 6.63
N ASN A 39 6.81 13.40 5.54
CA ASN A 39 8.07 12.65 5.47
C ASN A 39 9.15 13.09 6.50
N ASN A 40 8.95 14.24 7.15
CA ASN A 40 9.79 14.75 8.26
C ASN A 40 9.04 14.83 9.61
N SER A 41 7.86 14.22 9.70
CA SER A 41 7.03 14.25 10.91
C SER A 41 7.22 12.99 11.76
N VAL A 42 6.95 13.12 13.06
CA VAL A 42 7.01 11.99 14.02
C VAL A 42 5.86 10.99 13.80
N ALA A 43 4.83 11.38 13.05
CA ALA A 43 3.65 10.56 12.77
C ALA A 43 3.31 10.56 11.28
N PHE A 44 3.17 9.36 10.70
CA PHE A 44 2.67 9.18 9.34
C PHE A 44 1.14 9.25 9.31
N PRO A 45 0.53 9.80 8.24
CA PRO A 45 -0.92 9.76 8.06
C PRO A 45 -1.35 8.31 7.84
N THR A 46 -2.12 7.78 8.78
CA THR A 46 -2.60 6.40 8.72
C THR A 46 -4.04 6.32 8.20
N ARG A 47 -4.38 5.18 7.60
CA ARG A 47 -5.72 4.84 7.09
C ARG A 47 -6.06 3.38 7.37
N THR A 48 -7.34 3.04 7.32
CA THR A 48 -7.79 1.65 7.21
C THR A 48 -7.98 1.32 5.73
N LEU A 49 -7.31 0.28 5.24
CA LEU A 49 -7.43 -0.16 3.85
C LEU A 49 -8.20 -1.46 3.75
N ALA A 50 -9.17 -1.50 2.86
CA ALA A 50 -9.84 -2.73 2.46
C ALA A 50 -9.26 -3.22 1.13
N ILE A 51 -8.73 -4.44 1.14
CA ILE A 51 -8.37 -5.19 -0.08
C ILE A 51 -9.45 -6.23 -0.26
N VAL A 52 -10.08 -6.24 -1.43
CA VAL A 52 -11.21 -7.12 -1.70
C VAL A 52 -10.88 -7.93 -2.94
N ALA A 53 -10.87 -9.25 -2.80
CA ALA A 53 -10.87 -10.17 -3.93
C ALA A 53 -12.32 -10.42 -4.33
N VAL A 54 -12.61 -10.24 -5.62
CA VAL A 54 -13.93 -10.42 -6.23
C VAL A 54 -13.82 -11.46 -7.34
N ASP A 55 -14.77 -12.38 -7.40
CA ASP A 55 -14.94 -13.39 -8.43
C ASP A 55 -16.40 -13.35 -8.91
N ASP A 56 -16.64 -13.15 -10.20
CA ASP A 56 -17.99 -12.97 -10.78
C ASP A 56 -18.91 -12.01 -9.97
N ASP A 57 -18.40 -10.80 -9.67
CA ASP A 57 -19.05 -9.77 -8.84
C ASP A 57 -19.31 -10.18 -7.36
N ALA A 58 -18.97 -11.40 -6.96
CA ALA A 58 -19.05 -11.86 -5.59
C ALA A 58 -17.72 -11.61 -4.85
N VAL A 59 -17.79 -10.97 -3.70
CA VAL A 59 -16.61 -10.84 -2.81
C VAL A 59 -16.27 -12.23 -2.28
N VAL A 60 -15.07 -12.73 -2.58
CA VAL A 60 -14.59 -14.05 -2.11
C VAL A 60 -13.69 -13.94 -0.89
N ARG A 61 -12.98 -12.81 -0.75
CA ARG A 61 -12.10 -12.55 0.38
C ARG A 61 -11.92 -11.06 0.61
N ARG A 62 -11.81 -10.66 1.87
CA ARG A 62 -11.46 -9.28 2.24
C ARG A 62 -10.34 -9.28 3.28
N TRP A 63 -9.40 -8.36 3.10
CA TRP A 63 -8.39 -8.02 4.09
C TRP A 63 -8.58 -6.57 4.51
N LEU A 64 -8.66 -6.31 5.82
CA LEU A 64 -8.71 -4.98 6.39
C LEU A 64 -7.36 -4.70 7.07
N LEU A 65 -6.56 -3.83 6.45
CA LEU A 65 -5.29 -3.37 7.00
C LEU A 65 -5.55 -2.16 7.88
N HIS A 66 -5.31 -2.30 9.17
CA HIS A 66 -5.54 -1.27 10.17
C HIS A 66 -4.28 -0.46 10.42
N LYS A 67 -4.46 0.85 10.56
CA LYS A 67 -3.37 1.83 10.72
C LYS A 67 -2.29 1.64 9.65
N ALA A 68 -2.70 1.52 8.39
CA ALA A 68 -1.78 1.44 7.28
C ALA A 68 -1.17 2.82 6.97
N TRP A 69 0.09 2.86 6.56
CA TRP A 69 0.78 4.06 6.04
C TRP A 69 1.60 3.73 4.79
N LEU A 70 1.83 4.74 3.96
CA LEU A 70 2.68 4.63 2.78
C LEU A 70 4.14 4.77 3.21
N ALA A 71 4.89 3.67 3.16
CA ALA A 71 6.30 3.64 3.53
C ALA A 71 7.21 4.08 2.38
N ASN A 72 6.82 3.76 1.14
CA ASN A 72 7.56 4.14 -0.06
C ASN A 72 6.61 4.29 -1.25
N VAL A 73 6.87 5.28 -2.10
CA VAL A 73 6.24 5.40 -3.41
C VAL A 73 7.33 5.54 -4.47
N SER A 74 7.31 4.64 -5.44
CA SER A 74 8.23 4.63 -6.58
C SER A 74 7.44 4.47 -7.88
N TYR A 75 8.09 4.76 -9.00
CA TYR A 75 7.48 4.69 -10.33
C TYR A 75 8.32 3.81 -11.24
N SER A 76 7.68 3.12 -12.19
CA SER A 76 8.41 2.42 -13.24
C SER A 76 9.26 3.40 -14.04
N ALA A 77 10.35 2.91 -14.63
CA ALA A 77 11.15 3.70 -15.53
C ALA A 77 10.28 4.20 -16.68
N PHE A 78 10.23 5.52 -16.87
CA PHE A 78 9.57 6.13 -18.02
C PHE A 78 10.58 6.21 -19.17
N ASP A 79 10.25 5.60 -20.30
CA ASP A 79 10.99 5.75 -21.55
C ASP A 79 10.11 6.52 -22.54
N SER A 80 10.56 7.70 -22.96
CA SER A 80 9.85 8.56 -23.92
C SER A 80 9.70 7.94 -25.32
N ALA A 81 10.47 6.90 -25.65
CA ALA A 81 10.33 6.12 -26.87
C ALA A 81 9.37 4.93 -26.69
N SER A 82 8.94 4.64 -25.45
CA SER A 82 8.03 3.55 -25.13
C SER A 82 6.58 4.04 -25.10
N THR A 83 5.67 3.23 -25.63
CA THR A 83 4.21 3.44 -25.49
C THR A 83 3.69 2.93 -24.15
N GLU A 84 4.57 2.42 -23.29
CA GLU A 84 4.21 1.85 -22.00
C GLU A 84 3.72 2.92 -21.02
N LEU A 85 2.64 2.56 -20.33
CA LEU A 85 2.03 3.40 -19.31
C LEU A 85 2.84 3.34 -18.01
N VAL A 86 3.02 4.47 -17.33
CA VAL A 86 3.78 4.54 -16.07
C VAL A 86 3.03 3.82 -14.95
N GLN A 87 3.72 2.88 -14.30
CA GLN A 87 3.26 2.21 -13.11
C GLN A 87 3.74 2.96 -11.86
N GLU A 88 2.87 2.98 -10.86
CA GLU A 88 3.13 3.42 -9.52
C GLU A 88 3.23 2.17 -8.62
N ILE A 89 4.35 2.06 -7.91
CA ILE A 89 4.66 0.96 -7.01
C ILE A 89 4.72 1.53 -5.59
N VAL A 90 3.76 1.13 -4.76
CA VAL A 90 3.58 1.67 -3.42
C VAL A 90 3.78 0.58 -2.38
N GLN A 91 4.73 0.80 -1.48
CA GLN A 91 4.90 -0.03 -0.30
C GLN A 91 4.01 0.50 0.81
N ILE A 92 3.11 -0.35 1.30
CA ILE A 92 2.16 -0.03 2.36
C ILE A 92 2.48 -0.89 3.57
N THR A 93 2.81 -0.26 4.69
CA THR A 93 3.03 -0.93 5.97
C THR A 93 1.81 -0.75 6.86
N TYR A 94 1.53 -1.70 7.75
CA TYR A 94 0.35 -1.68 8.61
C TYR A 94 0.61 -2.35 9.97
N ASP A 95 -0.18 -1.98 10.97
CA ASP A 95 -0.06 -2.56 12.32
C ASP A 95 -0.73 -3.95 12.41
N ASN A 96 -1.96 -4.03 11.90
CA ASN A 96 -2.81 -5.21 12.01
C ASN A 96 -3.55 -5.51 10.71
N VAL A 97 -3.84 -6.79 10.46
CA VAL A 97 -4.69 -7.23 9.36
C VAL A 97 -5.81 -8.11 9.92
N GLU A 98 -7.05 -7.77 9.57
CA GLU A 98 -8.20 -8.64 9.75
C GLU A 98 -8.54 -9.30 8.42
N ILE A 99 -8.89 -10.58 8.46
CA ILE A 99 -9.22 -11.37 7.28
C ILE A 99 -10.67 -11.82 7.41
N GLU A 100 -11.48 -11.43 6.44
CA GLU A 100 -12.86 -11.86 6.31
C GLU A 100 -12.99 -12.81 5.12
N TRP A 101 -13.66 -13.93 5.36
CA TRP A 101 -14.02 -14.89 4.34
C TRP A 101 -15.47 -14.66 3.97
N ALA A 102 -15.79 -14.77 2.68
CA ALA A 102 -17.18 -14.81 2.28
C ALA A 102 -17.82 -16.07 2.89
N SER A 103 -18.84 -15.89 3.74
CA SER A 103 -19.72 -16.99 4.10
C SER A 103 -20.51 -17.35 2.85
N ALA A 104 -20.30 -18.57 2.34
CA ALA A 104 -21.05 -19.14 1.23
C ALA A 104 -22.56 -19.13 1.48
#